data_AF-A0A946BKR6-F1
#
_entry.id   AF-A0A946BKR6-F1
#
_cell.length_a   1.000
_cell.length_b   1.000
_cell.length_c   1.000
_cell.angle_alpha   90.00
_cell.angle_beta   90.00
_cell.angle_gamma   90.00
#
_symmetry.space_group_name_H-M   'P 1'
#
loop_
_entity.id
_entity.type
_entity.pdbx_description
1 polymer ?
#
loop_
_entity_poly.entity_id
_entity_poly.type
_entity_poly.pdbx_seq_one_letter_code
_entity_poly.pdbx_strand_id
1 'polypeptide(L)'
;MVLQKDFFDLPEGMIYLDGNSLGPLPKLAKTRVAAVMQDEWGTQLIKGWNVAGWMAQPSLIGDAIGRLLGAPEGTVVLGDTLSIKVYQAISAGINMRPNR
;
A
#
# COMPACT_ATOMS: atom_id res chain seq x y z
N MET A 1 -20.21 -20.21 -4.07
CA MET A 1 -19.50 -19.59 -2.92
C MET A 1 -18.07 -19.35 -3.38
N VAL A 2 -17.63 -18.10 -3.52
CA VAL A 2 -16.22 -17.79 -3.83
C VAL A 2 -15.49 -17.78 -2.50
N LEU A 3 -14.53 -18.69 -2.32
CA LEU A 3 -13.74 -18.72 -1.10
C LEU A 3 -12.70 -17.60 -1.15
N GLN A 4 -12.34 -17.04 0.00
CA GLN A 4 -11.35 -15.95 0.08
C GLN A 4 -10.00 -16.33 -0.56
N LYS A 5 -9.66 -17.63 -0.55
CA LYS A 5 -8.49 -18.20 -1.23
C LYS A 5 -8.50 -18.00 -2.75
N ASP A 6 -9.67 -18.02 -3.39
CA ASP A 6 -9.80 -17.96 -4.85
C ASP A 6 -9.39 -16.61 -5.45
N PHE A 7 -9.27 -15.57 -4.60
CA PHE A 7 -8.75 -14.25 -5.00
C PHE A 7 -7.23 -14.19 -5.12
N PHE A 8 -6.52 -15.25 -4.76
CA PHE A 8 -5.05 -15.29 -4.75
C PHE A 8 -4.52 -16.34 -5.72
N ASP A 9 -3.35 -16.05 -6.29
CA ASP A 9 -2.58 -17.03 -7.04
C ASP A 9 -1.74 -17.85 -6.07
N LEU A 10 -2.21 -19.06 -5.83
CA LEU A 10 -1.53 -20.07 -5.03
C LEU A 10 -1.34 -21.32 -5.88
N PRO A 11 -0.13 -21.91 -5.92
CA PRO A 11 0.09 -23.18 -6.61
C PRO A 11 -0.86 -24.27 -6.11
N GLU A 12 -1.30 -25.14 -7.02
CA GLU A 12 -2.14 -26.28 -6.66
C GLU A 12 -1.42 -27.18 -5.66
N GLY A 13 -2.16 -27.68 -4.66
CA GLY A 13 -1.60 -28.53 -3.60
C GLY A 13 -0.76 -27.81 -2.55
N MET A 14 -0.46 -26.51 -2.70
CA MET A 14 0.37 -25.78 -1.74
C MET A 14 -0.41 -25.40 -0.48
N ILE A 15 0.17 -25.72 0.68
CA ILE A 15 -0.25 -25.22 1.99
C ILE A 15 0.69 -24.07 2.37
N TYR A 16 0.19 -22.83 2.27
CA TYR A 16 1.00 -21.63 2.47
C TYR A 16 0.76 -21.04 3.87
N LEU A 17 1.71 -21.27 4.79
CA LEU A 17 1.62 -20.88 6.21
C LEU A 17 2.65 -19.83 6.64
N ASP A 18 3.19 -19.06 5.68
CA ASP A 18 4.17 -17.98 5.94
C ASP A 18 3.71 -16.62 5.37
N GLY A 19 2.39 -16.42 5.32
CA GLY A 19 1.76 -15.19 4.83
C GLY A 19 2.06 -13.95 5.67
N ASN A 20 2.51 -14.14 6.91
CA ASN A 20 2.98 -13.08 7.82
C ASN A 20 4.34 -12.50 7.39
N SER A 21 5.13 -13.25 6.61
CA SER A 21 6.39 -12.77 6.03
C SER A 21 6.11 -12.10 4.68
N LEU A 22 5.43 -12.81 3.78
CA LEU A 22 4.99 -12.29 2.47
C LEU A 22 3.58 -12.78 2.17
N GLY A 23 2.64 -11.86 1.94
CA GLY A 23 1.28 -12.25 1.56
C GLY A 23 1.25 -12.95 0.18
N PRO A 24 0.33 -13.91 -0.04
CA PRO A 24 0.15 -14.51 -1.36
C PRO A 24 -0.30 -13.44 -2.38
N LEU A 25 0.06 -13.61 -3.65
CA LEU A 25 -0.20 -12.63 -4.69
C LEU A 25 -1.72 -12.54 -4.99
N PRO A 26 -2.38 -11.38 -4.77
CA PRO A 26 -3.75 -11.20 -5.20
C PRO A 26 -3.84 -11.19 -6.72
N LYS A 27 -4.81 -11.91 -7.31
CA LYS A 27 -5.00 -11.98 -8.77
C LYS A 27 -5.17 -10.61 -9.40
N LEU A 28 -5.95 -9.73 -8.75
CA LEU A 28 -6.20 -8.37 -9.22
C LEU A 28 -4.96 -7.47 -9.21
N ALA A 29 -3.96 -7.76 -8.36
CA ALA A 29 -2.76 -6.94 -8.28
C ALA A 29 -1.98 -6.94 -9.60
N LYS A 30 -1.89 -8.10 -10.29
CA LYS A 30 -1.23 -8.19 -11.60
C LYS A 30 -1.89 -7.29 -12.64
N THR A 31 -3.21 -7.41 -12.76
CA THR A 31 -3.98 -6.61 -13.72
C THR A 31 -3.88 -5.12 -13.41
N ARG A 32 -3.96 -4.73 -12.13
CA ARG A 32 -3.86 -3.32 -11.73
C ARG A 32 -2.49 -2.74 -12.03
N VAL A 33 -1.41 -3.45 -11.69
CA VAL A 33 -0.04 -3.00 -11.98
C VAL A 33 0.19 -2.88 -13.49
N ALA A 34 -0.28 -3.86 -14.27
CA ALA A 34 -0.17 -3.80 -15.73
C ALA A 34 -0.90 -2.58 -16.31
N ALA A 35 -2.11 -2.27 -15.84
CA ALA A 35 -2.87 -1.09 -16.27
C ALA A 35 -2.16 0.22 -15.90
N VAL A 36 -1.57 0.32 -14.70
CA VAL A 36 -0.77 1.49 -14.30
C VAL A 36 0.41 1.67 -15.26
N MET A 37 1.10 0.60 -15.65
CA MET A 37 2.24 0.68 -16.57
C MET A 37 1.83 1.04 -18.00
N GLN A 38 0.81 0.37 -18.53
CA GLN A 38 0.41 0.47 -19.94
C GLN A 38 -0.48 1.67 -20.19
N ASP A 39 -1.58 1.78 -19.45
CA ASP A 39 -2.67 2.72 -19.72
C ASP A 39 -2.44 4.07 -19.03
N GLU A 40 -1.85 4.08 -17.84
CA GLU A 40 -1.61 5.32 -17.11
C GLU A 40 -0.24 5.89 -17.46
N TRP A 41 0.85 5.19 -17.13
CA TRP A 41 2.20 5.71 -17.39
C TRP A 41 2.51 5.77 -18.88
N GLY A 42 2.32 4.67 -19.60
CA GLY A 42 2.64 4.57 -21.02
C GLY A 42 1.93 5.60 -21.91
N THR A 43 0.67 5.96 -21.58
CA THR A 43 -0.11 6.90 -22.41
C THR A 43 -0.17 8.32 -21.86
N GLN A 44 -0.15 8.49 -20.53
CA GLN A 44 -0.41 9.79 -19.89
C GLN A 44 0.88 10.50 -19.46
N LEU A 45 1.98 9.76 -19.28
CA LEU A 45 3.27 10.28 -18.81
C LEU A 45 3.07 11.13 -17.54
N ILE A 46 3.67 12.33 -17.49
CA ILE A 46 3.59 13.26 -16.35
C ILE A 46 2.14 13.65 -16.00
N LYS A 47 1.19 13.56 -16.95
CA LYS A 47 -0.22 13.87 -16.67
C LYS A 47 -0.84 12.85 -15.70
N GLY A 48 -0.27 11.65 -15.57
CA GLY A 48 -0.74 10.60 -14.65
C GLY A 48 -0.81 11.05 -13.19
N TRP A 49 0.03 12.01 -12.78
CA TRP A 49 -0.05 12.62 -11.44
C TRP A 49 -1.44 13.16 -11.11
N ASN A 50 -2.12 13.73 -12.11
CA ASN A 50 -3.44 14.33 -11.97
C ASN A 50 -4.54 13.44 -12.57
N VAL A 51 -4.37 13.00 -13.83
CA VAL A 51 -5.41 12.27 -14.58
C VAL A 51 -5.64 10.87 -14.00
N ALA A 52 -4.59 10.16 -13.61
CA ALA A 52 -4.68 8.87 -12.94
C ALA A 52 -4.67 8.98 -11.40
N GLY A 53 -4.65 10.22 -10.88
CA GLY A 53 -4.76 10.50 -9.46
C GLY A 53 -3.57 10.04 -8.60
N TRP A 54 -2.38 9.82 -9.19
CA TRP A 54 -1.23 9.30 -8.43
C TRP A 54 -0.84 10.19 -7.25
N MET A 55 -1.05 11.50 -7.34
CA MET A 55 -0.76 12.43 -6.25
C MET A 55 -1.61 12.16 -4.99
N ALA A 56 -2.85 11.72 -5.17
CA ALA A 56 -3.78 11.46 -4.07
C ALA A 56 -3.68 10.04 -3.50
N GLN A 57 -3.06 9.10 -4.24
CA GLN A 57 -3.00 7.68 -3.87
C GLN A 57 -2.47 7.42 -2.44
N PRO A 58 -1.38 8.06 -1.98
CA PRO A 58 -0.85 7.82 -0.63
C PRO A 58 -1.88 8.07 0.48
N SER A 59 -2.65 9.17 0.36
CA SER A 59 -3.68 9.53 1.34
C SER A 59 -4.90 8.61 1.23
N LEU A 60 -5.37 8.33 0.00
CA LEU A 60 -6.52 7.44 -0.21
C LEU A 60 -6.28 6.01 0.34
N ILE A 61 -5.08 5.47 0.12
CA ILE A 61 -4.70 4.17 0.68
C ILE A 61 -4.49 4.30 2.20
N GLY A 62 -3.91 5.41 2.66
CA GLY A 62 -3.78 5.74 4.07
C GLY A 62 -5.11 5.69 4.81
N ASP A 63 -6.16 6.35 4.30
CA ASP A 63 -7.50 6.33 4.87
C ASP A 63 -8.13 4.94 4.85
N ALA A 64 -7.88 4.15 3.81
CA ALA A 64 -8.32 2.76 3.75
C ALA A 64 -7.69 1.89 4.84
N ILE A 65 -6.39 2.07 5.09
CA ILE A 65 -5.67 1.41 6.19
C ILE A 65 -6.15 1.95 7.54
N GLY A 66 -6.35 3.26 7.67
CA GLY A 66 -6.80 3.92 8.90
C GLY A 66 -8.10 3.33 9.44
N ARG A 67 -9.05 2.98 8.58
CA ARG A 67 -10.29 2.27 8.98
C ARG A 67 -10.03 0.92 9.65
N LEU A 68 -9.00 0.19 9.24
CA LEU A 68 -8.60 -1.08 9.87
C LEU A 68 -7.92 -0.87 11.23
N LEU A 69 -7.27 0.28 11.41
CA LEU A 69 -6.56 0.66 12.63
C LEU A 69 -7.45 1.39 13.66
N GLY A 70 -8.65 1.83 13.26
CA GLY A 70 -9.50 2.71 14.06
C GLY A 70 -9.00 4.17 14.12
N ALA A 71 -8.19 4.59 13.14
CA ALA A 71 -7.67 5.95 13.05
C ALA A 71 -8.68 6.90 12.38
N PRO A 72 -8.74 8.19 12.76
CA PRO A 72 -9.56 9.18 12.06
C PRO A 72 -9.15 9.36 10.59
N GLU A 73 -10.09 9.75 9.74
CA GLU A 73 -9.83 10.14 8.34
C GLU A 73 -8.76 11.25 8.27
N GLY A 74 -7.86 11.17 7.28
CA GLY A 74 -6.78 12.13 7.07
C GLY A 74 -5.61 12.01 8.04
N THR A 75 -5.58 11.00 8.93
CA THR A 75 -4.50 10.85 9.93
C THR A 75 -3.49 9.75 9.62
N VAL A 76 -3.74 8.96 8.57
CA VAL A 76 -2.85 7.90 8.10
C VAL A 76 -2.48 8.18 6.64
N VAL A 77 -1.19 8.03 6.31
CA VAL A 77 -0.69 8.18 4.94
C VAL A 77 0.21 6.99 4.61
N LEU A 78 0.00 6.35 3.46
CA LEU A 78 0.93 5.35 2.95
C LEU A 78 2.23 6.04 2.53
N GLY A 79 3.39 5.44 2.82
CA GLY A 79 4.67 5.97 2.36
C GLY A 79 5.66 4.86 2.08
N ASP A 80 6.94 5.16 2.33
CA ASP A 80 8.06 4.24 2.10
C ASP A 80 8.01 2.96 2.99
N THR A 81 9.16 2.35 3.20
CA THR A 81 9.29 1.11 3.99
C THR A 81 9.08 1.33 5.49
N LEU A 82 8.80 0.25 6.20
CA LEU A 82 8.66 0.24 7.66
C LEU A 82 9.89 0.86 8.36
N SER A 83 11.10 0.47 7.97
CA SER A 83 12.33 0.96 8.58
C SER A 83 12.48 2.49 8.45
N ILE A 84 12.13 3.05 7.28
CA ILE A 84 12.15 4.51 7.05
C ILE A 84 11.11 5.20 7.93
N LYS A 85 9.89 4.66 8.03
CA LYS A 85 8.83 5.26 8.85
C LYS A 85 9.14 5.21 10.34
N VAL A 86 9.73 4.11 10.83
CA VAL A 86 10.21 4.01 12.21
C VAL A 86 11.30 5.05 12.48
N TYR A 87 12.28 5.18 11.58
CA TYR A 87 13.33 6.19 11.70
C TYR A 87 12.75 7.61 11.76
N GLN A 88 11.85 7.96 10.84
CA GLN A 88 11.18 9.26 10.79
C GLN A 88 10.41 9.55 12.08
N ALA A 89 9.63 8.58 12.57
CA ALA A 89 8.84 8.74 13.79
C ALA A 89 9.72 8.98 15.03
N ILE A 90 10.81 8.20 15.17
CA ILE A 90 11.74 8.36 16.30
C ILE A 90 12.50 9.68 16.19
N SER A 91 13.02 10.02 15.01
CA SER A 91 13.75 11.27 14.78
C SER A 91 12.87 12.50 15.09
N ALA A 92 11.63 12.50 14.62
CA ALA A 92 10.64 13.53 14.95
C ALA A 92 10.37 13.58 16.46
N GLY A 93 10.17 12.44 17.10
CA GLY A 93 9.93 12.35 18.55
C GLY A 93 11.08 12.88 19.40
N ILE A 94 12.34 12.68 18.97
CA ILE A 94 13.53 13.25 19.61
C ILE A 94 13.54 14.77 19.44
N ASN A 95 13.33 15.27 18.21
CA ASN A 95 13.32 16.70 17.91
C ASN A 95 12.22 17.46 18.66
N MET A 96 11.08 16.80 18.94
CA MET A 96 10.00 17.37 19.76
C MET A 96 10.37 17.55 21.24
N ARG A 97 11.44 16.90 21.71
CA ARG A 97 11.90 17.01 23.10
C ARG A 97 13.42 17.23 23.17
N PRO A 98 13.91 18.42 22.77
CA PRO A 98 15.35 18.69 22.61
C PRO A 98 16.14 18.69 23.93
N ASN A 99 15.47 18.82 25.08
CA ASN A 99 16.08 18.88 26.41
C ASN A 99 15.82 17.61 27.24
N ARG A 100 15.56 16.46 26.59
CA ARG A 100 15.52 15.16 27.30
C ARG A 100 16.90 14.72 27.72
#